data_AF-A0A6M9PNW7-F1
#
_entry.id   AF-A0A6M9PNW7-F1
#
_cell.length_a   1.000
_cell.length_b   1.000
_cell.length_c   1.000
_cell.angle_alpha   90.00
_cell.angle_beta   90.00
_cell.angle_gamma   90.00
#
_symmetry.space_group_name_H-M   'P 1'
#
loop_
_entity.id
_entity.type
_entity.pdbx_description
1 polymer ?
#
loop_
_entity_poly.entity_id
_entity_poly.type
_entity_poly.pdbx_seq_one_letter_code
_entity_poly.pdbx_strand_id
1 'polypeptide(L)' 'MPTKFATQSQVRQYSVSNAVASARIEGIIPTKQLAQNLTDYVAGKKTIAQLIEETKQRYVTLRRG' A
#
# COMPACT_ATOMS: atom_id res chain seq x y z
N MET A 1 -23.52 -23.40 -0.17
CA MET A 1 -22.06 -23.27 0.07
C MET A 1 -21.85 -22.21 1.12
N PRO A 2 -21.03 -22.40 2.17
CA PRO A 2 -20.73 -21.33 3.10
C PRO A 2 -19.81 -20.34 2.39
N THR A 3 -20.32 -19.15 2.09
CA THR A 3 -19.52 -17.99 1.69
C THR A 3 -18.62 -17.63 2.88
N LYS A 4 -17.37 -18.12 2.86
CA LYS A 4 -16.36 -17.66 3.82
C LYS A 4 -16.15 -16.16 3.57
N PHE A 5 -16.60 -15.33 4.50
CA PHE A 5 -16.31 -13.90 4.45
C PHE A 5 -14.80 -13.70 4.42
N ALA A 6 -14.32 -12.93 3.45
CA ALA A 6 -12.91 -12.59 3.37
C ALA A 6 -12.52 -11.81 4.63
N THR A 7 -11.40 -12.18 5.24
CA THR A 7 -10.81 -11.41 6.33
C THR A 7 -10.42 -10.02 5.83
N GLN A 8 -10.35 -9.04 6.72
CA GLN A 8 -9.97 -7.67 6.35
C GLN A 8 -8.59 -7.64 5.66
N SER A 9 -7.63 -8.46 6.11
CA SER A 9 -6.33 -8.61 5.47
C SER A 9 -6.40 -9.17 4.06
N GLN A 10 -7.29 -10.13 3.79
CA GLN A 10 -7.51 -10.63 2.42
C GLN A 10 -8.05 -9.53 1.51
N VAL A 11 -9.05 -8.75 1.97
CA VAL A 11 -9.58 -7.62 1.21
C VAL A 11 -8.47 -6.60 0.89
N ARG A 12 -7.66 -6.24 1.89
CA ARG A 12 -6.51 -5.33 1.68
C ARG A 12 -5.47 -5.90 0.72
N GLN A 13 -5.17 -7.20 0.81
CA GLN A 13 -4.23 -7.86 -0.10
C GLN A 13 -4.69 -7.76 -1.54
N TYR A 14 -5.99 -7.98 -1.82
CA TYR A 14 -6.53 -7.83 -3.17
C TYR A 14 -6.40 -6.40 -3.68
N SER A 15 -6.77 -5.41 -2.87
CA SER A 15 -6.63 -3.99 -3.24
C SER A 15 -5.18 -3.61 -3.55
N VAL A 16 -4.24 -4.00 -2.68
CA VAL A 16 -2.80 -3.73 -2.88
C VAL A 16 -2.27 -4.41 -4.12
N SER A 17 -2.63 -5.69 -4.34
CA SER A 17 -2.16 -6.45 -5.50
C SER A 17 -2.62 -5.81 -6.81
N ASN A 18 -3.90 -5.41 -6.87
CA ASN A 18 -4.45 -4.75 -8.05
C ASN A 18 -3.79 -3.38 -8.29
N ALA A 19 -3.64 -2.56 -7.26
CA ALA A 19 -2.99 -1.26 -7.40
C ALA A 19 -1.52 -1.38 -7.87
N VAL A 20 -0.77 -2.34 -7.33
CA VAL A 20 0.62 -2.61 -7.76
C VAL A 20 0.67 -3.14 -9.19
N ALA A 21 -0.26 -4.02 -9.56
CA ALA A 21 -0.36 -4.52 -10.94
C ALA A 21 -0.69 -3.39 -11.93
N SER A 22 -1.68 -2.54 -11.61
CA SER A 22 -2.03 -1.36 -12.40
C SER A 22 -0.82 -0.43 -12.58
N ALA A 23 -0.08 -0.14 -11.52
CA ALA A 23 1.14 0.68 -11.62
C ALA A 23 2.19 0.05 -12.55
N ARG A 24 2.41 -1.27 -12.45
CA ARG A 24 3.39 -1.97 -13.29
C ARG A 24 2.99 -2.02 -14.76
N ILE A 25 1.70 -2.12 -15.06
CA ILE A 25 1.18 -2.05 -16.44
C ILE A 25 1.53 -0.69 -17.05
N GLU A 26 1.47 0.38 -16.27
CA GLU A 26 1.87 1.75 -16.66
C GLU A 26 3.41 1.95 -16.64
N GLY A 27 4.21 0.90 -16.44
CA GLY A 27 5.67 0.99 -16.34
C GLY A 27 6.18 1.62 -15.03
N ILE A 28 5.30 1.84 -14.04
CA ILE A 28 5.65 2.41 -12.75
C ILE A 28 6.05 1.29 -11.78
N ILE A 29 7.28 1.35 -11.29
CA ILE A 29 7.79 0.39 -10.31
C ILE A 29 7.74 1.02 -8.91
N PRO A 30 6.95 0.46 -7.97
CA PRO A 30 6.95 0.91 -6.58
C PRO A 30 8.34 0.82 -5.96
N THR A 31 8.71 1.82 -5.17
CA THR A 31 9.96 1.77 -4.41
C THR A 31 9.94 0.64 -3.38
N LYS A 32 11.11 0.12 -3.00
CA LYS A 32 11.22 -0.93 -1.97
C LYS A 32 10.51 -0.54 -0.66
N GLN A 33 10.62 0.73 -0.28
CA GLN A 33 9.98 1.24 0.93
C GLN A 33 8.45 1.30 0.81
N LEU A 34 7.92 1.72 -0.34
CA LEU A 34 6.47 1.70 -0.58
C LEU A 34 5.94 0.26 -0.56
N ALA A 35 6.67 -0.69 -1.16
CA ALA A 35 6.30 -2.10 -1.10
C ALA A 35 6.19 -2.62 0.34
N GLN A 36 7.17 -2.32 1.20
CA GLN A 36 7.14 -2.70 2.61
C GLN A 36 5.95 -2.07 3.36
N ASN A 37 5.72 -0.78 3.14
CA ASN A 37 4.61 -0.04 3.73
C ASN A 37 3.24 -0.63 3.33
N LEU A 38 3.08 -1.06 2.08
CA LEU A 38 1.87 -1.74 1.61
C LEU A 38 1.70 -3.12 2.25
N THR A 39 2.79 -3.88 2.46
CA THR A 39 2.76 -5.14 3.23
C THR A 39 2.30 -4.91 4.66
N ASP A 40 2.79 -3.86 5.33
CA ASP A 40 2.37 -3.51 6.69
C ASP A 40 0.89 -3.09 6.76
N TYR A 41 0.39 -2.42 5.71
CA TYR A 41 -1.03 -2.10 5.59
C TYR A 41 -1.91 -3.36 5.44
N VAL A 42 -1.49 -4.34 4.64
CA VAL A 42 -2.19 -5.63 4.51
C VAL A 42 -2.22 -6.38 5.84
N ALA A 43 -1.09 -6.38 6.56
CA ALA A 43 -0.97 -6.99 7.88
C ALA A 43 -1.74 -6.24 8.98
N GLY A 44 -2.33 -5.08 8.67
CA GLY A 44 -3.06 -4.26 9.64
C GLY A 44 -2.17 -3.49 10.61
N LYS A 45 -0.85 -3.51 10.42
CA LYS A 45 0.13 -2.78 11.25
C LYS A 45 0.10 -1.27 10.99
N LYS A 46 -0.30 -0.87 9.77
CA LYS A 46 -0.48 0.52 9.37
C LYS A 46 -1.86 0.76 8.76
N THR A 47 -2.37 1.97 8.94
CA THR A 47 -3.55 2.44 8.21
C THR A 47 -3.16 3.14 6.91
N ILE A 48 -4.08 3.23 5.96
CA ILE A 48 -3.82 3.96 4.71
C ILE A 48 -3.55 5.46 4.97
N ALA A 49 -4.20 6.05 5.98
CA ALA A 49 -3.99 7.44 6.36
C ALA A 49 -2.54 7.68 6.84
N GLN A 50 -2.00 6.77 7.65
CA GLN A 50 -0.60 6.81 8.06
C GLN A 50 0.35 6.72 6.87
N LEU A 51 0.07 5.84 5.91
CA LEU A 51 0.88 5.73 4.68
C LEU A 51 0.88 7.02 3.86
N ILE A 52 -0.26 7.69 3.75
CA ILE A 52 -0.40 8.96 3.03
C ILE A 52 0.42 10.05 3.74
N GLU A 53 0.29 10.18 5.05
CA GLU A 53 1.03 11.19 5.83
C GLU A 53 2.55 10.96 5.79
N GLU A 54 3.02 9.73 5.97
CA GLU A 54 4.45 9.38 5.84
C GLU A 54 4.99 9.74 4.45
N THR A 55 4.21 9.49 3.40
CA THR A 55 4.59 9.78 2.01
C THR A 55 4.67 11.29 1.78
N LYS A 56 3.69 12.06 2.26
CA LYS A 56 3.69 13.53 2.18
C LYS A 56 4.88 14.12 2.92
N GLN A 57 5.12 13.70 4.17
CA GLN A 57 6.22 14.19 4.98
C GLN A 57 7.55 13.96 4.29
N ARG A 58 7.78 12.74 3.76
CA ARG A 58 9.00 12.44 3.02
C ARG A 58 9.19 13.35 1.82
N TYR A 59 8.14 13.59 1.04
CA TYR A 59 8.22 14.46 -0.13
C TYR A 59 8.50 15.92 0.23
N VAL A 60 7.91 16.42 1.33
CA VAL A 60 8.19 17.76 1.86
C VAL A 60 9.63 17.86 2.35
N THR A 61 10.13 16.86 3.08
CA THR A 61 11.53 16.84 3.56
C THR A 61 12.52 16.82 2.40
N LEU A 62 12.27 16.04 1.35
CA LEU A 62 13.11 15.99 0.15
C LEU A 62 13.17 17.32 -0.62
N ARG A 63 12.14 18.16 -0.51
CA ARG A 63 12.08 19.49 -1.18
C ARG A 63 12.73 20.62 -0.38
N ARG A 64 13.07 20.39 0.89
CA ARG A 64 13.60 21.42 1.81
C ARG A 64 15.11 21.32 2.04
N GLY A 65 15.76 20.28 1.52
CA GLY A 65 17.22 20.13 1.48
C GLY A 65 17.73 20.42 0.08
#